data_AF-A0A161MKJ2-F1
#
_entry.id   AF-A0A161MKJ2-F1
#
_cell.length_a   1.000
_cell.length_b   1.000
_cell.length_c   1.000
_cell.angle_alpha   90.00
_cell.angle_beta   90.00
_cell.angle_gamma   90.00
#
_symmetry.space_group_name_H-M   'P 1'
#
loop_
_entity.id
_entity.type
_entity.pdbx_description
1 polymer ?
#
loop_
_entity_poly.entity_id
_entity_poly.type
_entity_poly.pdbx_seq_one_letter_code
_entity_poly.pdbx_strand_id
1 'polypeptide(L)'
;RVLNDLYQLFRYENCQNIPKALAVVLEAMDRHLTAKHIQISGSATLFYIVKNKDFVPPLTCRTRRAIITTLLNGMNTHRNDDTMMRNGCLTLCQFKIPYDVVSLFEYKRLVGILLHIVSEMEQEGFVQRIGIYLLNSLACQVDGTQKQLLGDLGAINRMLVIIDDRVSRRVCDDVLEVAWSTMWNVTDETAINCKRFLDGNGMRYFLDCLKLFPQKDELMRNMMGLLGNVAEVEDLRPKLMTSEYITVFANLVDSSSDGIEVSYNAAGVLSHMASDGPRKWTIEEPTREAVLNRMVAAINRWSLTSERNINYRSFEPILHLAKVRHTPECQYWAVWALANLTKVYPRKTYCALVEAEGGLRILEEVLDVPHQWNPRTQDLYDRIKNLAMEVIKMCRKQREGVVVGKADVP
;
A
#
# COMPACT_ATOMS: atom_id res chain seq x y z
N ARG A 1 25.96 -26.68 -22.28
CA ARG A 1 25.26 -27.42 -23.36
C ARG A 1 23.91 -27.93 -22.87
N VAL A 2 23.85 -28.90 -21.94
CA VAL A 2 22.59 -29.45 -21.40
C VAL A 2 21.56 -28.39 -20.94
N LEU A 3 21.97 -27.36 -20.17
CA LEU A 3 21.03 -26.30 -19.75
C LEU A 3 20.52 -25.43 -20.91
N ASN A 4 21.35 -25.20 -21.94
CA ASN A 4 20.91 -24.46 -23.13
C ASN A 4 19.94 -25.32 -23.95
N ASP A 5 20.19 -26.62 -24.05
CA ASP A 5 19.30 -27.55 -24.75
C ASP A 5 17.95 -27.65 -24.03
N LEU A 6 17.95 -27.73 -22.69
CA LEU A 6 16.73 -27.66 -21.87
C LEU A 6 16.01 -26.32 -22.02
N TYR A 7 16.73 -25.20 -22.06
CA TYR A 7 16.14 -23.88 -22.31
C TYR A 7 15.40 -23.84 -23.66
N GLN A 8 16.01 -24.35 -24.73
CA GLN A 8 15.37 -24.41 -26.05
C GLN A 8 14.15 -25.32 -26.04
N LEU A 9 14.28 -26.50 -25.41
CA LEU A 9 13.20 -27.47 -25.25
C LEU A 9 11.98 -26.84 -24.55
N PHE A 10 12.15 -26.15 -23.41
CA PHE A 10 11.02 -25.53 -22.70
C PHE A 10 10.46 -24.28 -23.39
N ARG A 11 11.24 -23.63 -24.27
CA ARG A 11 10.82 -22.43 -24.98
C ARG A 11 10.03 -22.76 -26.26
N TYR A 12 10.34 -23.86 -26.93
CA TYR A 12 9.83 -24.18 -28.27
C TYR A 12 9.17 -25.56 -28.39
N GLU A 13 9.38 -26.47 -27.44
CA GLU A 13 8.93 -27.87 -27.49
C GLU A 13 8.22 -28.31 -26.20
N ASN A 14 7.66 -29.53 -26.19
CA ASN A 14 7.03 -30.12 -25.01
C ASN A 14 7.98 -31.06 -24.27
N CYS A 15 8.35 -30.71 -23.03
CA CYS A 15 9.15 -31.58 -22.17
C CYS A 15 8.29 -32.66 -21.49
N GLN A 16 8.57 -33.94 -21.79
CA GLN A 16 7.81 -35.07 -21.22
C GLN A 16 8.09 -35.32 -19.72
N ASN A 17 9.24 -34.90 -19.18
CA ASN A 17 9.61 -35.15 -17.78
C ASN A 17 10.15 -33.89 -17.08
N ILE A 18 9.23 -32.98 -16.82
CA ILE A 18 9.50 -31.69 -16.18
C ILE A 18 10.10 -31.85 -14.75
N PRO A 19 9.65 -32.78 -13.88
CA PRO A 19 10.25 -32.96 -12.55
C PRO A 19 11.75 -33.32 -12.61
N LYS A 20 12.14 -34.20 -13.53
CA LYS A 20 13.55 -34.58 -13.71
C LYS A 20 14.36 -33.42 -14.27
N ALA A 21 13.82 -32.69 -15.24
CA ALA A 21 14.48 -31.51 -15.80
C ALA A 21 14.70 -30.43 -14.72
N LEU A 22 13.68 -30.17 -13.89
CA LEU A 22 13.78 -29.25 -12.77
C LEU A 22 14.86 -29.66 -11.78
N ALA A 23 14.92 -30.94 -11.38
CA ALA A 23 15.95 -31.43 -10.47
C ALA A 23 17.37 -31.24 -11.03
N VAL A 24 17.57 -31.49 -12.33
CA VAL A 24 18.87 -31.27 -12.99
C VAL A 24 19.24 -29.79 -13.03
N VAL A 25 18.28 -28.91 -13.31
CA VAL A 25 18.51 -27.45 -13.34
C VAL A 25 18.89 -26.94 -11.95
N LEU A 26 18.16 -27.32 -10.90
CA LEU A 26 18.44 -26.91 -9.53
C LEU A 26 19.83 -27.41 -9.08
N GLU A 27 20.12 -28.70 -9.29
CA GLU A 27 21.41 -29.28 -8.91
C GLU A 27 22.59 -28.62 -9.65
N ALA A 28 22.43 -28.33 -10.95
CA ALA A 28 23.47 -27.66 -11.72
C ALA A 28 23.73 -26.23 -11.24
N MET A 29 22.67 -25.48 -10.92
CA MET A 29 22.80 -24.13 -10.39
C MET A 29 23.42 -24.12 -8.99
N ASP A 30 23.00 -25.02 -8.10
CA ASP A 30 23.54 -25.06 -6.73
C ASP A 30 25.00 -25.54 -6.69
N ARG A 31 25.38 -26.53 -7.51
CA ARG A 31 26.78 -27.01 -7.58
C ARG A 31 27.74 -26.00 -8.21
N HIS A 32 27.28 -25.22 -9.18
CA HIS A 32 28.12 -24.32 -9.96
C HIS A 32 27.73 -22.87 -9.76
N LEU A 33 27.65 -22.46 -8.49
CA LEU A 33 27.21 -21.13 -8.09
C LEU A 33 28.05 -20.00 -8.71
N THR A 34 29.37 -20.17 -8.82
CA THR A 34 30.30 -19.17 -9.39
C THR A 34 30.31 -19.15 -10.91
N ALA A 35 29.73 -20.14 -11.59
CA ALA A 35 29.72 -20.24 -13.04
C ALA A 35 28.58 -19.42 -13.65
N LYS A 36 28.86 -18.16 -13.99
CA LYS A 36 27.89 -17.20 -14.55
C LYS A 36 26.98 -17.78 -15.65
N HIS A 37 27.56 -18.46 -16.64
CA HIS A 37 26.80 -19.01 -17.77
C HIS A 37 25.81 -20.10 -17.34
N ILE A 38 26.12 -20.89 -16.30
CA ILE A 38 25.22 -21.91 -15.74
C ILE A 38 24.06 -21.22 -15.03
N GLN A 39 24.34 -20.17 -14.25
CA GLN A 39 23.30 -19.41 -13.54
C GLN A 39 22.35 -18.71 -14.50
N ILE A 40 22.86 -18.08 -15.56
CA ILE A 40 22.04 -17.42 -16.57
C ILE A 40 21.14 -18.42 -17.31
N SER A 41 21.71 -19.51 -17.82
CA SER A 41 20.92 -20.52 -18.54
C SER A 41 19.93 -21.22 -17.61
N GLY A 42 20.36 -21.59 -16.40
CA GLY A 42 19.51 -22.24 -15.41
C GLY A 42 18.34 -21.37 -14.97
N SER A 43 18.59 -20.11 -14.62
CA SER A 43 17.52 -19.16 -14.25
C SER A 43 16.54 -18.91 -15.39
N ALA A 44 17.02 -18.84 -16.63
CA ALA A 44 16.16 -18.72 -17.80
C ALA A 44 15.28 -19.98 -17.98
N THR A 45 15.84 -21.17 -17.80
CA THR A 45 15.06 -22.43 -17.84
C THR A 45 14.03 -22.48 -16.70
N LEU A 46 14.39 -22.07 -15.49
CA LEU A 46 13.46 -22.00 -14.35
C LEU A 46 12.26 -21.08 -14.65
N PHE A 47 12.48 -19.92 -15.28
CA PHE A 47 11.39 -19.04 -15.69
C PHE A 47 10.36 -19.78 -16.56
N TYR A 48 10.79 -20.50 -17.60
CA TYR A 48 9.87 -21.22 -18.47
C TYR A 48 9.18 -22.39 -17.77
N ILE A 49 9.88 -23.10 -16.88
CA ILE A 49 9.29 -24.17 -16.07
C ILE A 49 8.16 -23.62 -15.18
N VAL A 50 8.41 -22.51 -14.47
CA VAL A 50 7.45 -21.93 -13.53
C VAL A 50 6.31 -21.20 -14.24
N LYS A 51 6.59 -20.58 -15.41
CA LYS A 51 5.57 -19.90 -16.23
C LYS A 51 4.51 -20.88 -16.76
N ASN A 52 4.88 -22.14 -16.98
CA ASN A 52 3.94 -23.16 -17.45
C ASN A 52 2.95 -23.55 -16.33
N LYS A 53 1.70 -23.08 -16.45
CA LYS A 53 0.64 -23.28 -15.44
C LYS A 53 -0.02 -24.65 -15.50
N ASP A 54 0.22 -25.43 -16.55
CA ASP A 54 -0.40 -26.74 -16.79
C ASP A 54 0.43 -27.89 -16.18
N PHE A 55 1.26 -27.58 -15.18
CA PHE A 55 2.09 -28.56 -14.50
C PHE A 55 1.23 -29.52 -13.66
N VAL A 56 1.16 -30.78 -14.08
CA VAL A 56 0.43 -31.86 -13.37
C VAL A 56 1.42 -32.91 -12.86
N PRO A 57 1.48 -33.19 -11.54
CA PRO A 57 0.75 -32.53 -10.45
C PRO A 57 1.34 -31.14 -10.14
N PRO A 58 0.58 -30.15 -9.63
CA PRO A 58 1.09 -28.81 -9.34
C PRO A 58 2.36 -28.80 -8.46
N LEU A 59 3.22 -27.79 -8.64
CA LEU A 59 4.43 -27.63 -7.84
C LEU A 59 4.11 -27.65 -6.33
N THR A 60 4.85 -28.44 -5.57
CA THR A 60 4.71 -28.50 -4.10
C THR A 60 5.34 -27.28 -3.43
N CYS A 61 4.92 -26.94 -2.20
CA CYS A 61 5.55 -25.86 -1.44
C CYS A 61 7.05 -26.09 -1.20
N ARG A 62 7.48 -27.36 -1.06
CA ARG A 62 8.91 -27.71 -0.92
C ARG A 62 9.67 -27.38 -2.20
N THR A 63 9.11 -27.72 -3.35
CA THR A 63 9.70 -27.44 -4.66
C THR A 63 9.78 -25.94 -4.94
N ARG A 64 8.71 -25.18 -4.65
CA ARG A 64 8.73 -23.71 -4.81
C ARG A 64 9.83 -23.05 -3.98
N ARG A 65 9.97 -23.46 -2.71
CA ARG A 65 11.07 -22.97 -1.84
C ARG A 65 12.45 -23.32 -2.38
N ALA A 66 12.65 -24.53 -2.90
CA ALA A 66 13.92 -24.92 -3.50
C ALA A 66 14.26 -24.02 -4.70
N ILE A 67 13.31 -23.81 -5.62
CA ILE A 67 13.48 -22.92 -6.77
C ILE A 67 13.87 -21.51 -6.32
N ILE A 68 13.13 -20.93 -5.38
CA ILE A 68 13.39 -19.59 -4.87
C ILE A 68 14.79 -19.52 -4.25
N THR A 69 15.16 -20.48 -3.39
CA THR A 69 16.46 -20.49 -2.70
C THR A 69 17.62 -20.57 -3.70
N THR A 70 17.57 -21.51 -4.65
CA THR A 70 18.58 -21.67 -5.69
C THR A 70 18.69 -20.40 -6.55
N LEU A 71 17.55 -19.79 -6.89
CA LEU A 71 17.52 -18.54 -7.66
C LEU A 71 18.16 -17.38 -6.89
N LEU A 72 17.81 -17.20 -5.62
CA LEU A 72 18.39 -16.16 -4.76
C LEU A 72 19.89 -16.37 -4.51
N ASN A 73 20.37 -17.62 -4.47
CA ASN A 73 21.80 -17.92 -4.42
C ASN A 73 22.51 -17.38 -5.68
N GLY A 74 21.99 -17.72 -6.86
CA GLY A 74 22.53 -17.26 -8.14
C GLY A 74 22.50 -15.73 -8.26
N MET A 75 21.36 -15.10 -7.92
CA MET A 75 21.21 -13.65 -7.95
C MET A 75 22.19 -12.97 -7.00
N ASN A 76 22.32 -13.46 -5.76
CA ASN A 76 23.24 -12.86 -4.79
C ASN A 76 24.71 -12.94 -5.23
N THR A 77 25.10 -14.05 -5.87
CA THR A 77 26.48 -14.26 -6.34
C THR A 77 26.80 -13.41 -7.57
N HIS A 78 25.84 -13.26 -8.49
CA HIS A 78 26.00 -12.51 -9.75
C HIS A 78 25.17 -11.22 -9.74
N ARG A 79 25.19 -10.49 -8.62
CA ARG A 79 24.33 -9.32 -8.38
C ARG A 79 24.49 -8.15 -9.37
N ASN A 80 25.58 -8.13 -10.12
CA ASN A 80 25.90 -7.09 -11.10
C ASN A 80 25.62 -7.53 -12.54
N ASP A 81 25.02 -8.71 -12.75
CA ASP A 81 24.69 -9.18 -14.09
C ASP A 81 23.21 -8.93 -14.43
N ASP A 82 22.95 -8.07 -15.41
CA ASP A 82 21.60 -7.68 -15.82
C ASP A 82 20.75 -8.88 -16.26
N THR A 83 21.35 -9.85 -16.94
CA THR A 83 20.60 -11.01 -17.45
C THR A 83 20.19 -11.92 -16.29
N MET A 84 21.08 -12.15 -15.32
CA MET A 84 20.78 -12.90 -14.12
C MET A 84 19.70 -12.22 -13.28
N MET A 85 19.82 -10.90 -13.05
CA MET A 85 18.80 -10.13 -12.33
C MET A 85 17.45 -10.18 -13.04
N ARG A 86 17.43 -9.97 -14.36
CA ARG A 86 16.23 -10.03 -15.20
C ARG A 86 15.53 -11.38 -15.09
N ASN A 87 16.25 -12.47 -15.32
CA ASN A 87 15.69 -13.82 -15.26
C ASN A 87 15.20 -14.14 -13.84
N GLY A 88 15.97 -13.72 -12.83
CA GLY A 88 15.61 -13.83 -11.43
C GLY A 88 14.28 -13.17 -11.10
N CYS A 89 14.17 -11.87 -11.38
CA CYS A 89 12.96 -11.10 -11.12
C CYS A 89 11.75 -11.62 -11.88
N LEU A 90 11.88 -11.93 -13.18
CA LEU A 90 10.77 -12.48 -13.99
C LEU A 90 10.27 -13.82 -13.45
N THR A 91 11.16 -14.66 -12.95
CA THR A 91 10.82 -15.94 -12.31
C THR A 91 10.12 -15.71 -10.99
N LEU A 92 10.62 -14.80 -10.16
CA LEU A 92 10.02 -14.42 -8.88
C LEU A 92 8.59 -13.85 -9.04
N CYS A 93 8.33 -13.08 -10.11
CA CYS A 93 6.98 -12.58 -10.44
C CYS A 93 5.94 -13.69 -10.67
N GLN A 94 6.36 -14.94 -10.92
CA GLN A 94 5.44 -16.07 -11.11
C GLN A 94 5.02 -16.73 -9.79
N PHE A 95 5.66 -16.38 -8.67
CA PHE A 95 5.36 -16.91 -7.34
C PHE A 95 4.44 -15.99 -6.55
N LYS A 96 3.73 -16.55 -5.57
CA LYS A 96 2.94 -15.78 -4.60
C LYS A 96 3.86 -15.37 -3.46
N ILE A 97 4.68 -14.35 -3.69
CA ILE A 97 5.60 -13.80 -2.69
C ILE A 97 4.85 -12.76 -1.83
N PRO A 98 4.85 -12.84 -0.49
CA PRO A 98 5.79 -13.57 0.38
C PRO A 98 5.35 -14.98 0.80
N TYR A 99 4.14 -15.44 0.49
CA TYR A 99 3.63 -16.74 0.96
C TYR A 99 4.54 -17.93 0.57
N ASP A 100 5.12 -17.89 -0.62
CA ASP A 100 6.09 -18.91 -1.08
C ASP A 100 7.51 -18.71 -0.50
N VAL A 101 7.80 -17.54 0.08
CA VAL A 101 9.06 -17.19 0.78
C VAL A 101 8.86 -17.35 2.28
N VAL A 102 8.82 -18.60 2.72
CA VAL A 102 8.37 -18.97 4.07
C VAL A 102 9.32 -18.53 5.19
N SER A 103 10.60 -18.28 4.91
CA SER A 103 11.55 -17.86 5.95
C SER A 103 11.85 -16.36 5.89
N LEU A 104 11.87 -15.70 7.05
CA LEU A 104 12.31 -14.31 7.19
C LEU A 104 13.73 -14.08 6.66
N PHE A 105 14.58 -15.12 6.71
CA PHE A 105 15.92 -15.08 6.15
C PHE A 105 15.91 -14.90 4.63
N GLU A 106 15.16 -15.73 3.90
CA GLU A 106 15.05 -15.61 2.44
C GLU A 106 14.32 -14.31 2.05
N TYR A 107 13.34 -13.87 2.84
CA TYR A 107 12.70 -12.59 2.65
C TYR A 107 13.71 -11.42 2.77
N LYS A 108 14.53 -11.40 3.82
CA LYS A 108 15.59 -10.39 4.00
C LYS A 108 16.57 -10.38 2.84
N ARG A 109 16.97 -11.56 2.33
CA ARG A 109 17.86 -11.69 1.16
C ARG A 109 17.21 -11.13 -0.10
N LEU A 110 15.96 -11.51 -0.36
CA LEU A 110 15.20 -11.02 -1.51
C LEU A 110 15.10 -9.49 -1.48
N VAL A 111 14.72 -8.90 -0.35
CA VAL A 111 14.66 -7.44 -0.21
C VAL A 111 16.03 -6.80 -0.46
N GLY A 112 17.11 -7.36 0.10
CA GLY A 112 18.47 -6.86 -0.14
C GLY A 112 18.86 -6.89 -1.63
N ILE A 113 18.52 -7.95 -2.35
CA ILE A 113 18.77 -8.07 -3.80
C ILE A 113 17.94 -7.04 -4.57
N LEU A 114 16.66 -6.88 -4.24
CA LEU A 114 15.80 -5.91 -4.93
C LEU A 114 16.26 -4.47 -4.67
N LEU A 115 16.68 -4.13 -3.46
CA LEU A 115 17.22 -2.79 -3.16
C LEU A 115 18.54 -2.54 -3.89
N HIS A 116 19.39 -3.56 -4.04
CA HIS A 116 20.57 -3.50 -4.90
C HIS A 116 20.17 -3.25 -6.36
N ILE A 117 19.18 -3.98 -6.88
CA ILE A 117 18.66 -3.78 -8.25
C ILE A 117 18.20 -2.34 -8.46
N VAL A 118 17.42 -1.80 -7.51
CA VAL A 118 16.89 -0.45 -7.59
C VAL A 118 17.99 0.62 -7.60
N SER A 119 19.07 0.37 -6.85
CA SER A 119 20.13 1.36 -6.62
C SER A 119 21.22 1.32 -7.69
N GLU A 120 21.63 0.13 -8.12
CA GLU A 120 22.89 -0.08 -8.84
C GLU A 120 22.72 -0.49 -10.31
N MET A 121 21.53 -0.97 -10.71
CA MET A 121 21.30 -1.34 -12.13
C MET A 121 21.07 -0.09 -12.97
N GLU A 122 21.13 -0.27 -14.30
CA GLU A 122 20.91 0.81 -15.27
C GLU A 122 19.62 1.59 -14.94
N GLN A 123 19.77 2.91 -14.76
CA GLN A 123 18.66 3.80 -14.47
C GLN A 123 17.66 3.79 -15.62
N GLU A 124 16.38 3.69 -15.29
CA GLU A 124 15.27 3.51 -16.25
C GLU A 124 15.31 2.19 -17.04
N GLY A 125 16.32 1.34 -16.80
CA GLY A 125 16.46 0.03 -17.40
C GLY A 125 15.36 -0.93 -16.97
N PHE A 126 15.10 -1.93 -17.82
CA PHE A 126 14.06 -2.94 -17.60
C PHE A 126 14.20 -3.67 -16.25
N VAL A 127 15.43 -3.94 -15.84
CA VAL A 127 15.74 -4.66 -14.58
C VAL A 127 15.36 -3.81 -13.36
N GLN A 128 15.73 -2.53 -13.36
CA GLN A 128 15.38 -1.60 -12.29
C GLN A 128 13.86 -1.49 -12.12
N ARG A 129 13.14 -1.30 -13.24
CA ARG A 129 11.67 -1.21 -13.25
C ARG A 129 11.02 -2.43 -12.59
N ILE A 130 11.40 -3.65 -13.01
CA ILE A 130 10.84 -4.87 -12.38
C ILE A 130 11.21 -4.95 -10.89
N GLY A 131 12.43 -4.56 -10.52
CA GLY A 131 12.85 -4.51 -9.11
C GLY A 131 11.94 -3.63 -8.25
N ILE A 132 11.57 -2.45 -8.75
CA ILE A 132 10.65 -1.52 -8.09
C ILE A 132 9.24 -2.12 -7.99
N TYR A 133 8.71 -2.70 -9.07
CA TYR A 133 7.40 -3.38 -9.06
C TYR A 133 7.34 -4.54 -8.07
N LEU A 134 8.39 -5.34 -7.99
CA LEU A 134 8.49 -6.43 -7.03
C LEU A 134 8.54 -5.92 -5.60
N LEU A 135 9.30 -4.85 -5.32
CA LEU A 135 9.31 -4.22 -3.99
C LEU A 135 7.93 -3.69 -3.59
N ASN A 136 7.22 -3.04 -4.52
CA ASN A 136 5.85 -2.58 -4.25
C ASN A 136 4.92 -3.75 -3.91
N SER A 137 5.01 -4.83 -4.71
CA SER A 137 4.22 -6.04 -4.52
C SER A 137 4.51 -6.71 -3.17
N LEU A 138 5.79 -6.73 -2.77
CA LEU A 138 6.21 -7.21 -1.45
C LEU A 138 5.60 -6.38 -0.34
N ALA A 139 5.77 -5.06 -0.38
CA ALA A 139 5.26 -4.14 0.63
C ALA A 139 3.74 -4.25 0.81
N CYS A 140 3.01 -4.46 -0.29
CA CYS A 140 1.56 -4.64 -0.30
C CYS A 140 1.09 -5.98 0.31
N GLN A 141 1.95 -6.99 0.47
CA GLN A 141 1.50 -8.31 0.94
C GLN A 141 1.99 -8.69 2.34
N VAL A 142 2.85 -7.86 2.93
CA VAL A 142 3.47 -8.14 4.23
C VAL A 142 2.82 -7.37 5.39
N ASP A 143 3.08 -7.81 6.62
CA ASP A 143 2.63 -7.18 7.87
C ASP A 143 3.71 -6.29 8.50
N GLY A 144 3.37 -5.65 9.63
CA GLY A 144 4.19 -4.62 10.29
C GLY A 144 5.65 -5.01 10.53
N THR A 145 5.97 -6.25 10.90
CA THR A 145 7.36 -6.65 11.18
C THR A 145 8.20 -6.66 9.91
N GLN A 146 7.63 -7.18 8.82
CA GLN A 146 8.28 -7.26 7.51
C GLN A 146 8.34 -5.89 6.82
N LYS A 147 7.30 -5.04 6.98
CA LYS A 147 7.32 -3.64 6.54
C LYS A 147 8.39 -2.84 7.26
N GLN A 148 8.53 -3.02 8.58
CA GLN A 148 9.62 -2.42 9.34
C GLN A 148 10.98 -2.87 8.80
N LEU A 149 11.16 -4.17 8.53
CA LEU A 149 12.39 -4.70 7.91
C LEU A 149 12.69 -4.07 6.54
N LEU A 150 11.68 -3.88 5.68
CA LEU A 150 11.85 -3.16 4.40
C LEU A 150 12.43 -1.76 4.64
N GLY A 151 11.88 -1.03 5.61
CA GLY A 151 12.39 0.27 6.00
C GLY A 151 13.78 0.23 6.61
N ASP A 152 14.08 -0.75 7.46
CA ASP A 152 15.38 -0.94 8.12
C ASP A 152 16.49 -1.22 7.09
N LEU A 153 16.15 -1.93 6.01
CA LEU A 153 17.05 -2.19 4.88
C LEU A 153 17.21 -0.98 3.94
N GLY A 154 16.47 0.11 4.17
CA GLY A 154 16.63 1.37 3.46
C GLY A 154 15.66 1.57 2.29
N ALA A 155 14.56 0.81 2.20
CA ALA A 155 13.60 0.95 1.10
C ALA A 155 13.10 2.38 0.90
N ILE A 156 12.75 3.08 1.99
CA ILE A 156 12.27 4.47 1.94
C ILE A 156 13.32 5.40 1.34
N ASN A 157 14.56 5.33 1.81
CA ASN A 157 15.64 6.17 1.30
C ASN A 157 15.89 5.93 -0.20
N ARG A 158 15.82 4.67 -0.65
CA ARG A 158 15.97 4.35 -2.09
C ARG A 158 14.82 4.90 -2.93
N MET A 159 13.58 4.79 -2.45
CA MET A 159 12.44 5.39 -3.16
C MET A 159 12.52 6.92 -3.20
N LEU A 160 12.95 7.57 -2.11
CA LEU A 160 13.16 9.03 -2.08
C LEU A 160 14.21 9.48 -3.10
N VAL A 161 15.30 8.72 -3.28
CA VAL A 161 16.31 9.02 -4.32
C VAL A 161 15.72 8.91 -5.73
N ILE A 162 14.89 7.90 -6.00
CA ILE A 162 14.19 7.78 -7.30
C ILE A 162 13.28 8.98 -7.53
N ILE A 163 12.54 9.40 -6.50
CA ILE A 163 11.62 10.53 -6.59
C ILE A 163 12.40 11.83 -6.82
N ASP A 164 13.50 12.05 -6.12
CA ASP A 164 14.36 13.23 -6.30
C ASP A 164 14.90 13.33 -7.74
N ASP A 165 15.35 12.21 -8.32
CA ASP A 165 15.79 12.17 -9.73
C ASP A 165 14.65 12.57 -10.68
N ARG A 166 13.47 11.97 -10.52
CA ARG A 166 12.30 12.24 -11.39
C ARG A 166 11.78 13.66 -11.24
N VAL A 167 11.74 14.18 -10.02
CA VAL A 167 11.38 15.59 -9.73
C VAL A 167 12.40 16.53 -10.37
N SER A 168 13.70 16.28 -10.19
CA SER A 168 14.77 17.10 -10.74
C SER A 168 14.75 17.15 -12.27
N ARG A 169 14.43 16.02 -12.90
CA ARG A 169 14.30 15.90 -14.36
C ARG A 169 12.91 16.28 -14.90
N ARG A 170 11.94 16.55 -14.01
CA ARG A 170 10.54 16.84 -14.34
C ARG A 170 9.87 15.73 -15.16
N VAL A 171 10.18 14.48 -14.85
CA VAL A 171 9.61 13.29 -15.49
C VAL A 171 8.56 12.68 -14.56
N CYS A 172 7.38 12.42 -15.09
CA CYS A 172 6.33 11.66 -14.42
C CYS A 172 6.04 10.39 -15.22
N ASP A 173 6.67 9.30 -14.82
CA ASP A 173 6.52 7.96 -15.38
C ASP A 173 5.90 7.00 -14.36
N ASP A 174 5.63 5.77 -14.81
CA ASP A 174 5.19 4.65 -13.98
C ASP A 174 6.13 4.37 -12.81
N VAL A 175 7.44 4.61 -12.98
CA VAL A 175 8.43 4.43 -11.92
C VAL A 175 8.19 5.40 -10.76
N LEU A 176 7.93 6.67 -11.05
CA LEU A 176 7.58 7.66 -10.03
C LEU A 176 6.32 7.24 -9.25
N GLU A 177 5.27 6.84 -9.97
CA GLU A 177 3.99 6.43 -9.37
C GLU A 177 4.16 5.19 -8.48
N VAL A 178 4.91 4.19 -8.94
CA VAL A 178 5.17 2.96 -8.17
C VAL A 178 6.11 3.22 -7.00
N ALA A 179 7.06 4.16 -7.09
CA ALA A 179 7.91 4.54 -5.96
C ALA A 179 7.06 5.13 -4.82
N TRP A 180 6.13 6.03 -5.13
CA TRP A 180 5.17 6.55 -4.14
C TRP A 180 4.24 5.46 -3.60
N SER A 181 3.71 4.59 -4.47
CA SER A 181 2.90 3.43 -4.05
C SER A 181 3.67 2.49 -3.10
N THR A 182 4.96 2.25 -3.38
CA THR A 182 5.83 1.44 -2.53
C THR A 182 6.00 2.08 -1.16
N MET A 183 6.28 3.39 -1.10
CA MET A 183 6.40 4.08 0.18
C MET A 183 5.07 4.12 0.95
N TRP A 184 3.94 4.28 0.26
CA TRP A 184 2.62 4.18 0.88
C TRP A 184 2.43 2.81 1.56
N ASN A 185 2.74 1.73 0.87
CA ASN A 185 2.64 0.37 1.42
C ASN A 185 3.62 0.09 2.57
N VAL A 186 4.83 0.64 2.52
CA VAL A 186 5.87 0.46 3.56
C VAL A 186 5.59 1.27 4.83
N THR A 187 4.88 2.40 4.70
CA THR A 187 4.53 3.29 5.84
C THR A 187 3.28 2.83 6.58
N ASP A 188 2.41 2.06 5.93
CA ASP A 188 1.16 1.52 6.50
C ASP A 188 1.41 0.71 7.77
N GLU A 189 0.74 1.10 8.87
CA GLU A 189 0.88 0.55 10.24
C GLU A 189 2.32 0.56 10.79
N THR A 190 3.22 1.40 10.25
CA THR A 190 4.64 1.39 10.64
C THR A 190 5.17 2.79 10.96
N ALA A 191 5.00 3.23 12.22
CA ALA A 191 5.36 4.58 12.66
C ALA A 191 6.82 4.98 12.38
N ILE A 192 7.77 4.05 12.55
CA ILE A 192 9.19 4.31 12.26
C ILE A 192 9.44 4.58 10.77
N ASN A 193 8.66 3.97 9.89
CA ASN A 193 8.74 4.19 8.44
C ASN A 193 8.13 5.54 8.07
N CYS A 194 7.00 5.92 8.67
CA CYS A 194 6.47 7.29 8.54
C CYS A 194 7.51 8.34 8.97
N LYS A 195 8.22 8.09 10.08
CA LYS A 195 9.30 8.96 10.56
C LYS A 195 10.45 9.05 9.55
N ARG A 196 10.89 7.94 8.98
CA ARG A 196 11.94 7.91 7.93
C ARG A 196 11.57 8.74 6.71
N PHE A 197 10.31 8.67 6.28
CA PHE A 197 9.83 9.50 5.17
C PHE A 197 9.95 11.00 5.49
N LEU A 198 9.49 11.43 6.67
CA LEU A 198 9.59 12.84 7.07
C LEU A 198 11.04 13.30 7.24
N ASP A 199 11.87 12.49 7.91
CA ASP A 199 13.29 12.79 8.13
C ASP A 199 14.09 12.83 6.81
N GLY A 200 13.60 12.13 5.77
CA GLY A 200 14.18 12.10 4.42
C GLY A 200 13.70 13.23 3.49
N ASN A 201 13.14 14.32 4.03
CA ASN A 201 12.55 15.41 3.26
C ASN A 201 11.35 15.01 2.38
N GLY A 202 10.61 13.96 2.77
CA GLY A 202 9.45 13.46 2.05
C GLY A 202 8.40 14.53 1.71
N MET A 203 8.16 15.47 2.63
CA MET A 203 7.22 16.57 2.40
C MET A 203 7.68 17.56 1.32
N ARG A 204 8.99 17.77 1.15
CA ARG A 204 9.52 18.59 0.06
C ARG A 204 9.15 17.96 -1.29
N TYR A 205 9.41 16.67 -1.43
CA TYR A 205 9.09 15.94 -2.66
C TYR A 205 7.60 15.90 -2.95
N PHE A 206 6.77 15.76 -1.92
CA PHE A 206 5.31 15.86 -2.05
C PHE A 206 4.89 17.19 -2.69
N LEU A 207 5.39 18.32 -2.17
CA LEU A 207 5.09 19.64 -2.71
C LEU A 207 5.63 19.84 -4.12
N ASP A 208 6.86 19.40 -4.37
CA ASP A 208 7.48 19.48 -5.70
C ASP A 208 6.67 18.67 -6.73
N CYS A 209 6.24 17.44 -6.39
CA CYS A 209 5.38 16.63 -7.23
C CYS A 209 4.01 17.28 -7.48
N LEU A 210 3.37 17.84 -6.43
CA LEU A 210 2.08 18.52 -6.58
C LEU A 210 2.17 19.73 -7.53
N LYS A 211 3.27 20.47 -7.44
CA LYS A 211 3.53 21.64 -8.29
C LYS A 211 3.86 21.26 -9.73
N LEU A 212 4.69 20.23 -9.93
CA LEU A 212 5.15 19.81 -11.26
C LEU A 212 4.10 18.98 -12.01
N PHE A 213 3.30 18.20 -11.28
CA PHE A 213 2.40 17.19 -11.86
C PHE A 213 0.96 17.29 -11.32
N PRO A 214 0.30 18.47 -11.39
CA PRO A 214 -1.02 18.68 -10.76
C PRO A 214 -2.15 17.88 -11.40
N GLN A 215 -1.98 17.36 -12.62
CA GLN A 215 -3.00 16.62 -13.39
C GLN A 215 -2.72 15.10 -13.40
N LYS A 216 -1.99 14.60 -12.40
CA LYS A 216 -1.62 13.18 -12.28
C LYS A 216 -2.35 12.57 -11.09
N ASP A 217 -3.58 12.16 -11.32
CA ASP A 217 -4.50 11.67 -10.29
C ASP A 217 -3.95 10.44 -9.55
N GLU A 218 -3.41 9.45 -10.28
CA GLU A 218 -2.83 8.25 -9.66
C GLU A 218 -1.63 8.56 -8.75
N LEU A 219 -0.74 9.44 -9.21
CA LEU A 219 0.39 9.93 -8.41
C LEU A 219 -0.12 10.64 -7.15
N MET A 220 -1.09 11.56 -7.31
CA MET A 220 -1.66 12.33 -6.21
C MET A 220 -2.33 11.43 -5.17
N ARG A 221 -3.08 10.43 -5.62
CA ARG A 221 -3.68 9.40 -4.77
C ARG A 221 -2.62 8.66 -3.96
N ASN A 222 -1.56 8.17 -4.60
CA ASN A 222 -0.49 7.43 -3.91
C ASN A 222 0.22 8.31 -2.86
N MET A 223 0.49 9.57 -3.20
CA MET A 223 1.07 10.55 -2.28
C MET A 223 0.14 10.82 -1.08
N MET A 224 -1.15 11.03 -1.32
CA MET A 224 -2.12 11.31 -0.26
C MET A 224 -2.39 10.11 0.63
N GLY A 225 -2.40 8.90 0.08
CA GLY A 225 -2.47 7.67 0.87
C GLY A 225 -1.32 7.54 1.85
N LEU A 226 -0.09 7.82 1.41
CA LEU A 226 1.09 7.84 2.29
C LEU A 226 0.92 8.86 3.42
N LEU A 227 0.48 10.09 3.09
CA LEU A 227 0.30 11.13 4.10
C LEU A 227 -0.81 10.81 5.09
N GLY A 228 -1.84 10.05 4.68
CA GLY A 228 -2.81 9.44 5.58
C GLY A 228 -2.11 8.64 6.68
N ASN A 229 -1.27 7.67 6.29
CA ASN A 229 -0.52 6.84 7.23
C ASN A 229 0.41 7.65 8.15
N VAL A 230 1.02 8.73 7.64
CA VAL A 230 1.87 9.61 8.46
C VAL A 230 1.04 10.38 9.48
N ALA A 231 -0.13 10.88 9.08
CA ALA A 231 -1.03 11.62 9.96
C ALA A 231 -1.64 10.74 11.06
N GLU A 232 -1.77 9.43 10.85
CA GLU A 232 -2.20 8.49 11.88
C GLU A 232 -1.24 8.46 13.08
N VAL A 233 0.06 8.75 12.89
CA VAL A 233 1.08 8.73 13.94
C VAL A 233 1.10 10.04 14.72
N GLU A 234 0.57 10.02 15.95
CA GLU A 234 0.44 11.20 16.84
C GLU A 234 1.75 11.99 16.98
N ASP A 235 2.88 11.31 17.25
CA ASP A 235 4.19 11.94 17.44
C ASP A 235 4.72 12.68 16.20
N LEU A 236 4.19 12.38 15.01
CA LEU A 236 4.62 13.00 13.75
C LEU A 236 3.72 14.17 13.32
N ARG A 237 2.49 14.27 13.82
CA ARG A 237 1.54 15.35 13.51
C ARG A 237 2.12 16.75 13.73
N PRO A 238 2.94 17.03 14.78
CA PRO A 238 3.57 18.34 14.94
C PRO A 238 4.48 18.74 13.77
N LYS A 239 5.11 17.78 13.08
CA LYS A 239 5.93 18.05 11.88
C LYS A 239 5.08 18.41 10.66
N LEU A 240 3.82 17.98 10.63
CA LEU A 240 2.87 18.32 9.58
C LEU A 240 2.15 19.65 9.85
N MET A 241 2.16 20.15 11.09
CA MET A 241 1.44 21.36 11.53
C MET A 241 2.15 22.64 11.08
N THR A 242 2.19 22.88 9.76
CA THR A 242 2.73 24.09 9.12
C THR A 242 1.66 24.74 8.26
N SER A 243 1.67 26.08 8.14
CA SER A 243 0.69 26.82 7.34
C SER A 243 0.68 26.38 5.88
N GLU A 244 1.84 26.09 5.30
CA GLU A 244 1.97 25.59 3.93
C GLU A 244 1.27 24.24 3.76
N TYR A 245 1.57 23.26 4.62
CA TYR A 245 1.03 21.90 4.48
C TYR A 245 -0.47 21.86 4.74
N ILE A 246 -0.94 22.54 5.81
CA ILE A 246 -2.37 22.61 6.10
C ILE A 246 -3.13 23.33 4.97
N THR A 247 -2.58 24.40 4.39
CA THR A 247 -3.19 25.06 3.22
C THR A 247 -3.35 24.10 2.06
N VAL A 248 -2.31 23.31 1.76
CA VAL A 248 -2.35 22.31 0.70
C VAL A 248 -3.44 21.26 0.97
N PHE A 249 -3.46 20.66 2.17
CA PHE A 249 -4.48 19.67 2.51
C PHE A 249 -5.90 20.27 2.47
N ALA A 250 -6.10 21.47 3.00
CA ALA A 250 -7.38 22.15 2.99
C ALA A 250 -7.88 22.50 1.58
N ASN A 251 -6.98 22.68 0.61
CA ASN A 251 -7.34 22.86 -0.80
C ASN A 251 -7.63 21.52 -1.49
N LEU A 252 -6.89 20.45 -1.15
CA LEU A 252 -7.11 19.11 -1.71
C LEU A 252 -8.44 18.49 -1.27
N VAL A 253 -8.98 18.90 -0.13
CA VAL A 253 -10.35 18.56 0.32
C VAL A 253 -11.43 18.97 -0.70
N ASP A 254 -11.17 19.99 -1.51
CA ASP A 254 -12.08 20.45 -2.57
C ASP A 254 -11.81 19.82 -3.94
N SER A 255 -10.84 18.92 -4.05
CA SER A 255 -10.55 18.22 -5.30
C SER A 255 -11.68 17.26 -5.71
N SER A 256 -11.99 17.23 -7.00
CA SER A 256 -12.93 16.30 -7.63
C SER A 256 -12.31 15.51 -8.79
N SER A 257 -10.97 15.54 -8.94
CA SER A 257 -10.29 15.02 -10.13
C SER A 257 -10.28 13.49 -10.23
N ASP A 258 -10.22 12.77 -9.11
CA ASP A 258 -10.19 11.29 -9.04
C ASP A 258 -11.39 10.74 -8.24
N GLY A 259 -12.59 11.17 -8.60
CA GLY A 259 -13.80 10.89 -7.83
C GLY A 259 -13.74 11.55 -6.46
N ILE A 260 -13.62 10.75 -5.40
CA ILE A 260 -13.49 11.26 -4.02
C ILE A 260 -12.13 10.94 -3.39
N GLU A 261 -11.24 10.19 -4.03
CA GLU A 261 -10.09 9.56 -3.35
C GLU A 261 -9.12 10.59 -2.76
N VAL A 262 -8.72 11.59 -3.54
CA VAL A 262 -7.83 12.67 -3.09
C VAL A 262 -8.48 13.46 -1.95
N SER A 263 -9.73 13.92 -2.15
CA SER A 263 -10.45 14.71 -1.13
C SER A 263 -10.71 13.92 0.17
N TYR A 264 -11.01 12.64 0.05
CA TYR A 264 -11.23 11.72 1.17
C TYR A 264 -9.96 11.55 2.01
N ASN A 265 -8.83 11.30 1.35
CA ASN A 265 -7.54 11.17 2.03
C ASN A 265 -7.09 12.49 2.66
N ALA A 266 -7.28 13.63 1.97
CA ALA A 266 -6.97 14.94 2.52
C ALA A 266 -7.81 15.26 3.77
N ALA A 267 -9.11 14.95 3.74
CA ALA A 267 -9.97 15.09 4.91
C ALA A 267 -9.58 14.11 6.03
N GLY A 268 -9.07 12.91 5.70
CA GLY A 268 -8.53 11.96 6.68
C GLY A 268 -7.29 12.50 7.39
N VAL A 269 -6.32 13.00 6.63
CA VAL A 269 -5.13 13.68 7.16
C VAL A 269 -5.53 14.81 8.11
N LEU A 270 -6.43 15.69 7.67
CA LEU A 270 -6.89 16.81 8.49
C LEU A 270 -7.69 16.34 9.72
N SER A 271 -8.45 15.24 9.62
CA SER A 271 -9.17 14.65 10.76
C SER A 271 -8.21 14.18 11.84
N HIS A 272 -7.13 13.50 11.48
CA HIS A 272 -6.09 13.10 12.44
C HIS A 272 -5.35 14.29 13.04
N MET A 273 -5.05 15.31 12.25
CA MET A 273 -4.40 16.50 12.78
C MET A 273 -5.32 17.30 13.72
N ALA A 274 -6.60 17.43 13.37
CA ALA A 274 -7.57 18.16 14.18
C ALA A 274 -8.01 17.39 15.44
N SER A 275 -7.86 16.06 15.47
CA SER A 275 -8.21 15.22 16.62
C SER A 275 -7.31 15.43 17.83
N ASP A 276 -6.11 16.00 17.65
CA ASP A 276 -5.22 16.39 18.75
C ASP A 276 -5.80 17.54 19.61
N GLY A 277 -6.85 18.18 19.09
CA GLY A 277 -7.60 19.23 19.76
C GLY A 277 -7.06 20.64 19.50
N PRO A 278 -7.80 21.68 19.94
CA PRO A 278 -7.52 23.06 19.56
C PRO A 278 -6.13 23.57 19.97
N ARG A 279 -5.59 23.09 21.11
CA ARG A 279 -4.28 23.53 21.63
C ARG A 279 -3.10 23.07 20.78
N LYS A 280 -3.29 22.00 19.99
CA LYS A 280 -2.26 21.41 19.13
C LYS A 280 -2.28 22.01 17.71
N TRP A 281 -3.29 22.82 17.41
CA TRP A 281 -3.35 23.64 16.21
C TRP A 281 -2.49 24.89 16.39
N THR A 282 -1.20 24.80 16.09
CA THR A 282 -0.20 25.82 16.42
C THR A 282 -0.01 26.90 15.35
N ILE A 283 -0.71 26.80 14.23
CA ILE A 283 -0.64 27.78 13.13
C ILE A 283 -1.79 28.78 13.21
N GLU A 284 -1.56 30.00 12.74
CA GLU A 284 -2.59 31.04 12.67
C GLU A 284 -3.48 30.85 11.45
N GLU A 285 -2.87 30.66 10.27
CA GLU A 285 -3.58 30.48 9.01
C GLU A 285 -3.15 29.19 8.28
N PRO A 286 -4.10 28.40 7.73
CA PRO A 286 -5.54 28.59 7.86
C PRO A 286 -6.04 28.28 9.28
N THR A 287 -7.08 29.01 9.72
CA THR A 287 -7.68 28.77 11.03
C THR A 287 -8.28 27.37 11.13
N ARG A 288 -8.23 26.78 12.34
CA ARG A 288 -8.81 25.45 12.62
C ARG A 288 -10.27 25.36 12.21
N GLU A 289 -11.07 26.38 12.54
CA GLU A 289 -12.50 26.42 12.21
C GLU A 289 -12.75 26.45 10.70
N ALA A 290 -11.98 27.24 9.94
CA ALA A 290 -12.09 27.27 8.49
C ALA A 290 -11.81 25.91 7.86
N VAL A 291 -10.79 25.20 8.34
CA VAL A 291 -10.45 23.86 7.85
C VAL A 291 -11.54 22.84 8.19
N LEU A 292 -12.05 22.84 9.43
CA LEU A 292 -13.13 21.94 9.85
C LEU A 292 -14.41 22.16 9.05
N ASN A 293 -14.78 23.41 8.78
CA ASN A 293 -15.94 23.74 7.94
C ASN A 293 -15.77 23.23 6.51
N ARG A 294 -14.57 23.36 5.92
CA ARG A 294 -14.27 22.79 4.60
C ARG A 294 -14.37 21.26 4.59
N MET A 295 -13.86 20.59 5.62
CA MET A 295 -14.00 19.14 5.75
C MET A 295 -15.46 18.70 5.77
N VAL A 296 -16.30 19.35 6.58
CA VAL A 296 -17.74 19.05 6.63
C VAL A 296 -18.39 19.30 5.27
N ALA A 297 -18.07 20.40 4.60
CA ALA A 297 -18.57 20.69 3.26
C ALA A 297 -18.19 19.57 2.27
N ALA A 298 -16.95 19.07 2.32
CA ALA A 298 -16.51 17.97 1.46
C ALA A 298 -17.22 16.65 1.74
N ILE A 299 -17.33 16.24 3.01
CA ILE A 299 -18.00 15.00 3.39
C ILE A 299 -19.46 15.01 2.91
N ASN A 300 -20.13 16.16 2.96
CA ASN A 300 -21.50 16.31 2.46
C ASN A 300 -21.63 16.17 0.93
N ARG A 301 -20.56 16.40 0.17
CA ARG A 301 -20.58 16.26 -1.31
C ARG A 301 -20.44 14.81 -1.74
N TRP A 302 -19.87 13.94 -0.91
CA TRP A 302 -19.57 12.57 -1.29
C TRP A 302 -20.81 11.68 -1.22
N SER A 303 -20.98 10.81 -2.22
CA SER A 303 -21.99 9.75 -2.14
C SER A 303 -21.51 8.64 -1.21
N LEU A 304 -22.40 8.13 -0.36
CA LEU A 304 -22.14 6.94 0.46
C LEU A 304 -21.88 5.68 -0.39
N THR A 305 -22.23 5.69 -1.67
CA THR A 305 -21.96 4.59 -2.61
C THR A 305 -20.71 4.80 -3.45
N SER A 306 -19.96 5.88 -3.23
CA SER A 306 -18.72 6.13 -3.97
C SER A 306 -17.69 5.03 -3.72
N GLU A 307 -17.16 4.46 -4.79
CA GLU A 307 -16.05 3.51 -4.74
C GLU A 307 -14.72 4.25 -4.54
N ARG A 308 -13.77 3.58 -3.89
CA ARG A 308 -12.39 4.02 -3.67
C ARG A 308 -11.43 2.85 -3.81
N ASN A 309 -10.26 3.08 -4.38
CA ASN A 309 -9.19 2.10 -4.48
C ASN A 309 -8.31 2.08 -3.22
N ILE A 310 -8.94 1.89 -2.05
CA ILE A 310 -8.27 1.82 -0.75
C ILE A 310 -8.59 0.47 -0.10
N ASN A 311 -7.59 -0.13 0.54
CA ASN A 311 -7.77 -1.36 1.30
C ASN A 311 -7.32 -1.19 2.75
N TYR A 312 -8.27 -1.16 3.66
CA TYR A 312 -8.00 -1.11 5.09
C TYR A 312 -7.71 -2.50 5.64
N ARG A 313 -6.56 -2.63 6.32
CA ARG A 313 -6.19 -3.82 7.10
C ARG A 313 -6.67 -3.73 8.54
N SER A 314 -6.68 -2.52 9.07
CA SER A 314 -7.22 -2.18 10.38
C SER A 314 -8.11 -0.95 10.28
N PHE A 315 -9.11 -0.87 11.15
CA PHE A 315 -9.90 0.33 11.40
C PHE A 315 -9.52 1.03 12.70
N GLU A 316 -8.49 0.61 13.42
CA GLU A 316 -8.06 1.22 14.67
C GLU A 316 -7.88 2.76 14.56
N PRO A 317 -7.23 3.31 13.50
CA PRO A 317 -7.12 4.77 13.35
C PRO A 317 -8.47 5.47 13.14
N ILE A 318 -9.36 4.87 12.34
CA ILE A 318 -10.72 5.40 12.11
C ILE A 318 -11.56 5.33 13.39
N LEU A 319 -11.49 4.20 14.10
CA LEU A 319 -12.20 3.96 15.35
C LEU A 319 -11.69 4.88 16.48
N HIS A 320 -10.41 5.24 16.47
CA HIS A 320 -9.87 6.25 17.36
C HIS A 320 -10.52 7.61 17.08
N LEU A 321 -10.61 8.04 15.82
CA LEU A 321 -11.31 9.27 15.44
C LEU A 321 -12.79 9.25 15.81
N ALA A 322 -13.46 8.10 15.68
CA ALA A 322 -14.85 7.95 16.10
C ALA A 322 -15.07 8.19 17.60
N LYS A 323 -14.03 8.05 18.45
CA LYS A 323 -14.10 8.34 19.89
C LYS A 323 -13.89 9.82 20.22
N VAL A 324 -13.41 10.63 19.27
CA VAL A 324 -13.06 12.04 19.51
C VAL A 324 -14.33 12.87 19.74
N ARG A 325 -14.55 13.32 20.98
CA ARG A 325 -15.78 14.04 21.36
C ARG A 325 -15.68 15.56 21.25
N HIS A 326 -14.47 16.11 21.37
CA HIS A 326 -14.25 17.57 21.32
C HIS A 326 -14.24 18.13 19.88
N THR A 327 -14.29 17.28 18.85
CA THR A 327 -14.24 17.69 17.44
C THR A 327 -15.14 16.79 16.60
N PRO A 328 -16.45 17.11 16.54
CA PRO A 328 -17.44 16.27 15.87
C PRO A 328 -17.17 16.10 14.37
N GLU A 329 -16.46 17.02 13.73
CA GLU A 329 -16.09 16.93 12.31
C GLU A 329 -15.15 15.74 12.03
N CYS A 330 -14.21 15.46 12.94
CA CYS A 330 -13.35 14.27 12.88
C CYS A 330 -14.18 12.99 13.04
N GLN A 331 -15.12 13.00 14.00
CA GLN A 331 -16.05 11.89 14.21
C GLN A 331 -16.95 11.68 12.98
N TYR A 332 -17.38 12.75 12.32
CA TYR A 332 -18.19 12.69 11.11
C TYR A 332 -17.45 12.03 9.95
N TRP A 333 -16.19 12.42 9.70
CA TRP A 333 -15.35 11.74 8.71
C TRP A 333 -15.20 10.25 9.02
N ALA A 334 -14.90 9.91 10.29
CA ALA A 334 -14.69 8.53 10.71
C ALA A 334 -15.93 7.65 10.52
N VAL A 335 -17.09 8.11 11.00
CA VAL A 335 -18.34 7.34 10.88
C VAL A 335 -18.80 7.29 9.43
N TRP A 336 -18.60 8.34 8.63
CA TRP A 336 -18.85 8.31 7.19
C TRP A 336 -17.98 7.28 6.48
N ALA A 337 -16.69 7.22 6.80
CA ALA A 337 -15.76 6.24 6.23
C ALA A 337 -16.24 4.80 6.51
N LEU A 338 -16.61 4.49 7.76
CA LEU A 338 -17.16 3.20 8.14
C LEU A 338 -18.48 2.88 7.41
N ALA A 339 -19.38 3.87 7.31
CA ALA A 339 -20.67 3.72 6.61
C ALA A 339 -20.48 3.40 5.13
N ASN A 340 -19.61 4.15 4.45
CA ASN A 340 -19.30 3.88 3.05
C ASN A 340 -18.62 2.51 2.87
N LEU A 341 -17.62 2.16 3.67
CA LEU A 341 -16.88 0.90 3.54
C LEU A 341 -17.77 -0.33 3.77
N THR A 342 -18.63 -0.30 4.79
CA THR A 342 -19.58 -1.39 5.08
C THR A 342 -20.70 -1.49 4.06
N LYS A 343 -21.01 -0.41 3.32
CA LYS A 343 -22.04 -0.38 2.28
C LYS A 343 -21.54 -0.80 0.90
N VAL A 344 -20.40 -0.27 0.46
CA VAL A 344 -19.88 -0.44 -0.91
C VAL A 344 -19.16 -1.77 -1.10
N TYR A 345 -18.52 -2.30 -0.05
CA TYR A 345 -17.69 -3.51 -0.15
C TYR A 345 -18.18 -4.66 0.75
N PRO A 346 -19.45 -5.11 0.64
CA PRO A 346 -20.00 -6.15 1.50
C PRO A 346 -19.24 -7.49 1.35
N ARG A 347 -18.63 -7.74 0.18
CA ARG A 347 -17.80 -8.93 -0.11
C ARG A 347 -16.42 -8.91 0.54
N LYS A 348 -15.87 -7.74 0.92
CA LYS A 348 -14.57 -7.61 1.61
C LYS A 348 -14.67 -7.80 3.13
N THR A 349 -15.88 -8.10 3.64
CA THR A 349 -16.17 -8.33 5.07
C THR A 349 -15.67 -7.19 5.99
N TYR A 350 -15.76 -5.93 5.57
CA TYR A 350 -15.42 -4.80 6.46
C TYR A 350 -16.31 -4.75 7.71
N CYS A 351 -17.56 -5.22 7.65
CA CYS A 351 -18.38 -5.41 8.85
C CYS A 351 -17.72 -6.35 9.87
N ALA A 352 -17.08 -7.43 9.41
CA ALA A 352 -16.38 -8.35 10.31
C ALA A 352 -15.14 -7.68 10.93
N LEU A 353 -14.45 -6.82 10.20
CA LEU A 353 -13.33 -6.04 10.74
C LEU A 353 -13.81 -5.01 11.77
N VAL A 354 -14.90 -4.28 11.50
CA VAL A 354 -15.55 -3.37 12.47
C VAL A 354 -15.91 -4.12 13.75
N GLU A 355 -16.48 -5.32 13.64
CA GLU A 355 -16.84 -6.14 14.80
C GLU A 355 -15.60 -6.63 15.56
N ALA A 356 -14.59 -7.16 14.85
CA ALA A 356 -13.38 -7.71 15.44
C ALA A 356 -12.59 -6.67 16.26
N GLU A 357 -12.60 -5.41 15.82
CA GLU A 357 -11.90 -4.30 16.49
C GLU A 357 -12.78 -3.54 17.49
N GLY A 358 -13.96 -4.08 17.82
CA GLY A 358 -14.86 -3.50 18.82
C GLY A 358 -15.57 -2.22 18.37
N GLY A 359 -15.65 -1.98 17.06
CA GLY A 359 -16.28 -0.81 16.44
C GLY A 359 -17.78 -0.70 16.74
N LEU A 360 -18.52 -1.80 16.87
CA LEU A 360 -19.94 -1.74 17.24
C LEU A 360 -20.18 -1.07 18.59
N ARG A 361 -19.37 -1.43 19.60
CA ARG A 361 -19.45 -0.80 20.93
C ARG A 361 -19.16 0.69 20.85
N ILE A 362 -18.15 1.08 20.08
CA ILE A 362 -17.79 2.49 19.89
C ILE A 362 -18.94 3.25 19.23
N LEU A 363 -19.57 2.68 18.21
CA LEU A 363 -20.71 3.30 17.53
C LEU A 363 -21.95 3.39 18.43
N GLU A 364 -22.20 2.40 19.29
CA GLU A 364 -23.24 2.47 20.32
C GLU A 364 -22.97 3.60 21.31
N GLU A 365 -21.72 3.77 21.77
CA GLU A 365 -21.31 4.92 22.57
C GLU A 365 -21.44 6.26 21.81
N VAL A 366 -21.38 6.27 20.47
CA VAL A 366 -21.65 7.49 19.68
C VAL A 366 -23.14 7.86 19.74
N LEU A 367 -24.03 6.86 19.73
CA LEU A 367 -25.48 7.07 19.80
C LEU A 367 -25.92 7.54 21.20
N ASP A 368 -25.36 6.94 22.24
CA ASP A 368 -25.79 7.11 23.65
C ASP A 368 -25.39 8.46 24.25
N VAL A 369 -24.44 9.18 23.65
CA VAL A 369 -23.94 10.40 24.28
C VAL A 369 -25.00 11.51 24.29
N PRO A 370 -25.31 12.06 25.49
CA PRO A 370 -26.03 13.31 25.62
C PRO A 370 -25.06 14.42 25.18
N HIS A 371 -25.22 14.91 23.96
CA HIS A 371 -24.49 16.09 23.52
C HIS A 371 -25.06 17.30 24.27
N GLN A 372 -24.18 18.14 24.82
CA GLN A 372 -24.61 19.46 25.26
C GLN A 372 -25.23 20.16 24.04
N TRP A 373 -26.50 20.53 24.17
CA TRP A 373 -27.24 21.11 23.05
C TRP A 373 -26.51 22.36 22.56
N ASN A 374 -26.03 22.30 21.32
CA ASN A 374 -25.41 23.41 20.63
C ASN A 374 -26.04 23.50 19.23
N PRO A 375 -26.83 24.54 18.94
CA PRO A 375 -27.56 24.64 17.68
C PRO A 375 -26.63 24.70 16.45
N ARG A 376 -25.36 25.09 16.61
CA ARG A 376 -24.38 25.10 15.50
C ARG A 376 -23.91 23.70 15.09
N THR A 377 -23.90 22.75 16.03
CA THR A 377 -23.37 21.40 15.80
C THR A 377 -24.44 20.31 15.85
N GLN A 378 -25.69 20.65 16.19
CA GLN A 378 -26.78 19.67 16.32
C GLN A 378 -27.02 18.89 15.03
N ASP A 379 -27.14 19.57 13.89
CA ASP A 379 -27.33 18.95 12.58
C ASP A 379 -26.14 18.04 12.18
N LEU A 380 -24.94 18.35 12.65
CA LEU A 380 -23.77 17.48 12.46
C LEU A 380 -23.88 16.21 13.32
N TYR A 381 -24.24 16.35 14.60
CA TYR A 381 -24.45 15.21 15.49
C TYR A 381 -25.56 14.29 15.00
N ASP A 382 -26.67 14.83 14.50
CA ASP A 382 -27.77 14.03 13.95
C ASP A 382 -27.30 13.22 12.73
N ARG A 383 -26.50 13.82 11.84
CA ARG A 383 -25.87 13.11 10.71
C ARG A 383 -24.91 12.02 11.18
N ILE A 384 -24.05 12.29 12.16
CA ILE A 384 -23.15 11.30 12.76
C ILE A 384 -23.93 10.11 13.30
N LYS A 385 -24.98 10.36 14.11
CA LYS A 385 -25.82 9.31 14.68
C LYS A 385 -26.54 8.49 13.61
N ASN A 386 -27.05 9.15 12.56
CA ASN A 386 -27.68 8.46 11.43
C ASN A 386 -26.72 7.51 10.71
N LEU A 387 -25.49 7.94 10.44
CA LEU A 387 -24.47 7.10 9.82
C LEU A 387 -24.04 5.95 10.75
N ALA A 388 -23.89 6.21 12.06
CA ALA A 388 -23.54 5.18 13.03
C ALA A 388 -24.61 4.08 13.10
N MET A 389 -25.90 4.46 13.09
CA MET A 389 -27.01 3.51 12.99
C MET A 389 -26.98 2.70 11.68
N GLU A 390 -26.62 3.33 10.56
CA GLU A 390 -26.48 2.63 9.27
C GLU A 390 -25.40 1.55 9.33
N VAL A 391 -24.21 1.88 9.88
CA VAL A 391 -23.11 0.91 10.05
C VAL A 391 -23.53 -0.25 10.93
N ILE A 392 -24.10 0.01 12.11
CA ILE A 392 -24.56 -1.01 13.05
C ILE A 392 -25.58 -1.94 12.37
N LYS A 393 -26.55 -1.36 11.65
CA LYS A 393 -27.57 -2.11 10.93
C LYS A 393 -26.98 -2.99 9.83
N MET A 394 -26.00 -2.48 9.07
CA MET A 394 -25.33 -3.26 8.02
C MET A 394 -24.53 -4.42 8.60
N CYS A 395 -23.78 -4.20 9.68
CA CYS A 395 -23.02 -5.27 10.35
C CYS A 395 -23.96 -6.37 10.87
N ARG A 396 -25.04 -6.00 11.55
CA ARG A 396 -26.05 -6.95 12.05
C ARG A 396 -26.69 -7.76 10.90
N LYS A 397 -27.08 -7.10 9.80
CA LYS A 397 -27.63 -7.79 8.61
C LYS A 397 -26.66 -8.81 8.01
N GLN A 398 -25.37 -8.46 7.92
CA GLN A 398 -24.35 -9.34 7.37
C GLN A 398 -24.10 -10.56 8.28
N ARG A 399 -24.14 -10.37 9.61
CA ARG A 399 -24.04 -11.44 10.60
C ARG A 399 -25.20 -12.44 10.52
N GLU A 400 -26.41 -11.96 10.22
CA GLU A 400 -27.62 -12.79 10.10
C GLU A 400 -27.72 -13.56 8.77
N GLY A 401 -26.72 -13.47 7.88
CA GLY A 401 -26.67 -14.24 6.63
C GLY A 401 -27.64 -13.73 5.55
N VAL A 402 -28.24 -12.56 5.72
CA VAL A 402 -29.06 -11.92 4.69
C VAL A 402 -28.13 -11.32 3.65
N VAL A 403 -27.70 -12.15 2.69
CA VAL A 403 -27.02 -11.69 1.47
C VAL A 403 -27.94 -10.65 0.81
N VAL A 404 -27.52 -9.38 0.80
CA VAL A 404 -28.18 -8.35 0.00
C VAL A 404 -28.15 -8.85 -1.44
N GLY A 405 -29.33 -9.15 -1.96
CA GLY A 405 -29.53 -9.62 -3.31
C GLY A 405 -28.82 -8.73 -4.31
N LYS A 406 -28.27 -9.36 -5.35
CA LYS A 406 -27.75 -8.70 -6.54
C LYS A 406 -28.76 -7.63 -6.98
N ALA A 407 -28.30 -6.39 -7.11
CA ALA A 407 -28.90 -5.51 -8.09
C ALA A 407 -28.53 -6.11 -9.45
N ASP A 408 -29.47 -6.85 -10.02
CA ASP A 408 -29.49 -7.14 -11.44
C ASP A 408 -29.60 -5.81 -12.19
N VAL A 409 -28.60 -5.51 -13.03
CA VAL A 409 -28.71 -4.53 -14.11
C VAL A 409 -27.92 -5.12 -15.29
N PRO A 410 -28.49 -5.13 -16.50
CA PRO A 410 -28.23 -6.13 -17.55
C PRO A 410 -26.85 -6.10 -18.20
#